data_AF-A0A3P8G628-F1
#
_entry.id   AF-A0A3P8G628-F1
#
_cell.length_a   1.000
_cell.length_b   1.000
_cell.length_c   1.000
_cell.angle_alpha   90.00
_cell.angle_beta   90.00
_cell.angle_gamma   90.00
#
_symmetry.space_group_name_H-M   'P 1'
#
loop_
_entity.id
_entity.type
_entity.pdbx_description
1 polymer ?
#
loop_
_entity_poly.entity_id
_entity_poly.type
_entity_poly.pdbx_seq_one_letter_code
_entity_poly.pdbx_strand_id
1 'polypeptide(L)'
;MKTCNTPSIPHVTAKFSKYGRAFGAEHYALRRSVNETLLGKLFTVQITGLVITPRTIGARVKLPNDEVIRHLWASDDQEVVFPDNIGIMPVNRPTGCRAHVTMALATGVSPAETGLDLLRVVDMELNNRPGDHVAIIKNGSVRRLIIPKPHCNTSPEHCLVKVPNNLNYHPRNNNNNLYVNGISSVPLSDCETIYVYDLDFPHHYRVTFAASY
;
A
#
# COMPACT_ATOMS: atom_id res chain seq x y z
N MET A 1 -19.08 0.91 -10.63
CA MET A 1 -18.38 1.95 -9.86
C MET A 1 -19.41 2.97 -9.40
N LYS A 2 -19.52 3.27 -8.10
CA LYS A 2 -20.38 4.38 -7.66
C LYS A 2 -19.74 5.69 -8.15
N THR A 3 -20.42 6.41 -9.02
CA THR A 3 -20.01 7.75 -9.45
C THR A 3 -20.30 8.71 -8.30
N CYS A 4 -19.26 9.22 -7.64
CA CYS A 4 -19.39 10.46 -6.89
C CYS A 4 -19.70 11.55 -7.93
N ASN A 5 -20.85 12.22 -7.83
CA ASN A 5 -21.33 13.17 -8.84
C ASN A 5 -20.47 14.46 -8.95
N THR A 6 -19.43 14.58 -8.13
CA THR A 6 -18.36 15.57 -8.29
C THR A 6 -17.01 14.86 -8.20
N PRO A 7 -16.13 14.97 -9.21
CA PRO A 7 -14.77 14.50 -9.09
C PRO A 7 -14.07 15.28 -7.96
N SER A 8 -13.58 14.56 -6.95
CA SER A 8 -12.77 15.18 -5.91
C SER A 8 -11.43 15.61 -6.51
N ILE A 9 -10.91 16.76 -6.08
CA ILE A 9 -9.56 17.19 -6.42
C ILE A 9 -8.57 16.10 -5.92
N PRO A 10 -7.67 15.59 -6.78
CA PRO A 10 -6.64 14.65 -6.35
C PRO A 10 -5.79 15.24 -5.22
N HIS A 11 -5.46 14.42 -4.23
CA HIS A 11 -4.67 14.84 -3.07
C HIS A 11 -3.76 13.71 -2.59
N VAL A 12 -2.73 14.09 -1.83
CA VAL A 12 -1.83 13.18 -1.12
C VAL A 12 -2.02 13.43 0.38
N THR A 13 -2.55 12.43 1.10
CA THR A 13 -2.84 12.57 2.53
C THR A 13 -1.57 12.45 3.35
N ALA A 14 -1.13 13.57 3.94
CA ALA A 14 0.04 13.58 4.82
C ALA A 14 -0.28 13.12 6.25
N LYS A 15 -1.49 13.41 6.76
CA LYS A 15 -1.98 12.94 8.08
C LYS A 15 -3.51 12.83 8.05
N PHE A 16 -4.05 11.71 8.53
CA PHE A 16 -5.47 11.59 8.81
C PHE A 16 -5.77 12.06 10.24
N SER A 17 -6.67 13.04 10.37
CA SER A 17 -6.93 13.70 11.66
C SER A 17 -8.29 13.34 12.29
N LYS A 18 -9.27 12.86 11.52
CA LYS A 18 -10.64 12.52 11.99
C LYS A 18 -11.26 13.59 12.91
N TYR A 19 -11.18 14.87 12.52
CA TYR A 19 -11.62 16.01 13.34
C TYR A 19 -10.90 16.09 14.71
N GLY A 20 -9.60 15.83 14.73
CA GLY A 20 -8.77 15.78 15.95
C GLY A 20 -8.83 14.46 16.72
N ARG A 21 -9.75 13.54 16.38
CA ARG A 21 -9.93 12.27 17.11
C ARG A 21 -8.92 11.18 16.74
N ALA A 22 -8.20 11.33 15.64
CA ALA A 22 -7.16 10.37 15.28
C ALA A 22 -5.94 10.56 16.19
N PHE A 23 -5.25 9.46 16.50
CA PHE A 23 -4.09 9.49 17.38
C PHE A 23 -3.03 10.49 16.88
N GLY A 24 -2.59 11.38 17.77
CA GLY A 24 -1.60 12.42 17.49
C GLY A 24 -2.05 13.52 16.51
N ALA A 25 -3.34 13.59 16.14
CA ALA A 25 -3.84 14.59 15.19
C ALA A 25 -3.72 16.03 15.70
N GLU A 26 -4.13 16.26 16.96
CA GLU A 26 -4.04 17.57 17.60
C GLU A 26 -2.59 18.05 17.68
N HIS A 27 -1.70 17.21 18.24
CA HIS A 27 -0.28 17.54 18.33
C HIS A 27 0.34 17.80 16.95
N TYR A 28 -0.03 17.02 15.92
CA TYR A 28 0.43 17.26 14.55
C TYR A 28 -0.03 18.63 14.01
N ALA A 29 -1.33 18.95 14.17
CA ALA A 29 -1.91 20.19 13.70
C ALA A 29 -1.35 21.43 14.43
N LEU A 30 -0.89 21.29 15.68
CA LEU A 30 -0.29 22.37 16.45
C LEU A 30 1.22 22.57 16.21
N ARG A 31 1.88 21.70 15.43
CA ARG A 31 3.29 21.90 15.09
C ARG A 31 3.43 23.20 14.30
N ARG A 32 4.30 24.10 14.78
CA ARG A 32 4.61 25.37 14.07
C ARG A 32 4.93 25.13 12.59
N SER A 33 5.73 24.11 12.30
CA SER A 33 6.05 23.74 10.93
C SER A 33 4.79 23.49 10.10
N VAL A 34 3.84 22.69 10.59
CA VAL A 34 2.59 22.42 9.87
C VAL A 34 1.72 23.68 9.83
N ASN A 35 1.32 24.21 10.98
CA ASN A 35 0.25 25.21 11.10
C ASN A 35 0.63 26.61 10.58
N GLU A 36 1.87 27.03 10.79
CA GLU A 36 2.29 28.40 10.48
C GLU A 36 3.14 28.45 9.22
N THR A 37 3.95 27.42 8.96
CA THR A 37 4.99 27.47 7.93
C THR A 37 4.60 26.77 6.62
N LEU A 38 3.83 25.68 6.67
CA LEU A 38 3.65 24.79 5.52
C LEU A 38 2.27 24.86 4.88
N LEU A 39 1.21 25.21 5.63
CA LEU A 39 -0.12 25.41 5.03
C LEU A 39 -0.09 26.47 3.93
N GLY A 40 -0.78 26.18 2.83
CA GLY A 40 -0.82 27.01 1.63
C GLY A 40 0.45 26.93 0.77
N LYS A 41 1.54 26.31 1.23
CA LYS A 41 2.75 26.13 0.40
C LYS A 41 2.55 25.08 -0.67
N LEU A 42 3.23 25.28 -1.78
CA LEU A 42 3.25 24.38 -2.91
C LEU A 42 4.40 23.37 -2.78
N PHE A 43 4.09 22.10 -2.98
CA PHE A 43 5.02 20.98 -2.97
C PHE A 43 4.96 20.27 -4.29
N THR A 44 6.12 20.07 -4.92
CA THR A 44 6.20 19.30 -6.16
C THR A 44 6.66 17.89 -5.84
N VAL A 45 5.80 16.92 -6.14
CA VAL A 45 6.07 15.49 -5.96
C VAL A 45 6.31 14.81 -7.30
N GLN A 46 6.92 13.63 -7.27
CA GLN A 46 7.12 12.78 -8.45
C GLN A 46 6.10 11.65 -8.48
N ILE A 47 5.47 11.41 -9.62
CA ILE A 47 4.68 10.19 -9.85
C ILE A 47 5.62 9.12 -10.39
N THR A 48 5.75 8.00 -9.69
CA THR A 48 6.68 6.93 -10.06
C THR A 48 6.01 5.76 -10.77
N GLY A 49 4.69 5.68 -10.71
CA GLY A 49 3.94 4.57 -11.28
C GLY A 49 2.51 4.51 -10.77
N LEU A 50 1.82 3.41 -11.08
CA LEU A 50 0.49 3.09 -10.58
C LEU A 50 0.51 1.75 -9.85
N VAL A 51 -0.32 1.62 -8.81
CA VAL A 51 -0.69 0.34 -8.19
C VAL A 51 -2.16 0.09 -8.50
N ILE A 52 -2.44 -1.10 -9.03
CA ILE A 52 -3.78 -1.53 -9.44
C ILE A 52 -4.08 -2.84 -8.72
N THR A 53 -5.11 -2.80 -7.89
CA THR A 53 -5.65 -3.97 -7.17
C THR A 53 -7.12 -4.15 -7.52
N PRO A 54 -7.75 -5.29 -7.16
CA PRO A 54 -9.20 -5.42 -7.26
C PRO A 54 -9.98 -4.39 -6.45
N ARG A 55 -9.35 -3.77 -5.43
CA ARG A 55 -9.97 -2.80 -4.52
C ARG A 55 -9.68 -1.35 -4.90
N THR A 56 -8.47 -1.05 -5.37
CA THR A 56 -7.99 0.33 -5.52
C THR A 56 -7.17 0.53 -6.80
N ILE A 57 -7.19 1.75 -7.33
CA ILE A 57 -6.19 2.24 -8.27
C ILE A 57 -5.57 3.49 -7.66
N GLY A 58 -4.25 3.47 -7.49
CA GLY A 58 -3.50 4.58 -6.89
C GLY A 58 -2.26 4.94 -7.70
N ALA A 59 -1.93 6.23 -7.73
CA ALA A 59 -0.63 6.68 -8.22
C ALA A 59 0.41 6.62 -7.10
N ARG A 60 1.57 6.02 -7.37
CA ARG A 60 2.72 5.99 -6.45
C ARG A 60 3.39 7.35 -6.45
N VAL A 61 3.56 7.93 -5.26
CA VAL A 61 4.15 9.26 -5.11
C VAL A 61 5.50 9.14 -4.42
N LYS A 62 6.54 9.69 -5.05
CA LYS A 62 7.80 9.97 -4.38
C LYS A 62 7.77 11.41 -3.88
N LEU A 63 7.76 11.54 -2.56
CA LEU A 63 7.90 12.81 -1.88
C LEU A 63 9.30 13.40 -2.13
N PRO A 64 9.45 14.74 -2.20
CA PRO A 64 10.75 15.37 -2.32
C PRO A 64 11.64 15.00 -1.12
N ASN A 65 12.94 14.81 -1.35
CA ASN A 65 13.88 14.49 -0.26
C ASN A 65 14.41 15.78 0.38
N ASP A 66 13.51 16.61 0.90
CA ASP A 66 13.86 17.83 1.64
C ASP A 66 13.43 17.73 3.11
N GLU A 67 14.04 18.55 3.97
CA GLU A 67 13.69 18.59 5.41
C GLU A 67 12.26 19.09 5.62
N VAL A 68 11.73 19.83 4.65
CA VAL A 68 10.43 20.49 4.70
C VAL A 68 9.30 19.45 4.67
N ILE A 69 9.36 18.46 3.78
CA ILE A 69 8.34 17.42 3.71
C ILE A 69 8.38 16.49 4.92
N ARG A 70 9.55 16.31 5.57
CA ARG A 70 9.66 15.52 6.81
C ARG A 70 8.80 16.09 7.94
N HIS A 71 8.59 17.40 7.95
CA HIS A 71 7.72 18.04 8.93
C HIS A 71 6.23 17.93 8.59
N LEU A 72 5.89 17.78 7.30
CA LEU A 72 4.51 17.61 6.84
C LEU A 72 4.07 16.14 6.90
N TRP A 73 4.92 15.20 6.50
CA TRP A 73 4.55 13.79 6.39
C TRP A 73 4.42 13.14 7.78
N ALA A 74 3.22 12.66 8.10
CA ALA A 74 2.93 11.97 9.36
C ALA A 74 1.95 10.79 9.15
N SER A 75 1.95 10.22 7.95
CA SER A 75 1.25 8.98 7.66
C SER A 75 2.04 7.82 8.23
N ASP A 76 1.36 6.76 8.62
CA ASP A 76 2.01 5.60 9.21
C ASP A 76 2.61 4.72 8.10
N ASP A 77 3.89 4.92 7.80
CA ASP A 77 4.65 4.12 6.85
C ASP A 77 4.98 2.72 7.40
N GLN A 78 4.84 2.49 8.71
CA GLN A 78 5.18 1.23 9.37
C GLN A 78 3.93 0.40 9.72
N GLU A 79 2.75 0.81 9.25
CA GLU A 79 1.51 0.04 9.48
C GLU A 79 1.69 -1.40 8.98
N VAL A 80 1.34 -2.36 9.82
CA VAL A 80 1.47 -3.79 9.52
C VAL A 80 0.37 -4.19 8.54
N VAL A 81 0.76 -4.68 7.36
CA VAL A 81 -0.15 -5.00 6.25
C VAL A 81 -0.15 -6.48 5.87
N PHE A 82 0.67 -7.29 6.54
CA PHE A 82 0.66 -8.74 6.48
C PHE A 82 0.50 -9.29 7.89
N PRO A 83 -0.26 -10.38 8.08
CA PRO A 83 -0.29 -11.08 9.36
C PRO A 83 1.07 -11.73 9.67
N ASP A 84 1.40 -11.81 10.96
CA ASP A 84 2.72 -12.22 11.50
C ASP A 84 3.21 -13.60 11.03
N ASN A 85 2.30 -14.46 10.56
CA ASN A 85 2.55 -15.84 10.16
C ASN A 85 3.01 -16.01 8.70
N ILE A 86 3.07 -14.94 7.90
CA ILE A 86 3.39 -15.01 6.46
C ILE A 86 4.90 -14.87 6.21
N GLY A 87 5.73 -14.59 7.23
CA GLY A 87 7.18 -14.48 7.06
C GLY A 87 7.63 -13.31 6.16
N ILE A 88 6.68 -12.45 5.77
CA ILE A 88 6.95 -11.13 5.19
C ILE A 88 6.99 -10.17 6.37
N MET A 89 8.16 -10.07 7.01
CA MET A 89 8.31 -9.09 8.08
C MET A 89 8.37 -7.68 7.48
N PRO A 90 7.76 -6.68 8.13
CA PRO A 90 7.94 -5.30 7.73
C PRO A 90 9.42 -4.95 7.92
N VAL A 91 10.14 -4.87 6.80
CA VAL A 91 11.47 -4.28 6.77
C VAL A 91 11.28 -2.81 7.06
N ASN A 92 12.10 -2.21 7.94
CA ASN A 92 12.05 -0.79 8.28
C ASN A 92 11.84 0.07 7.01
N ARG A 93 10.59 0.48 6.75
CA ARG A 93 10.23 1.02 5.43
C ARG A 93 10.72 2.46 5.31
N PRO A 94 11.15 2.89 4.11
CA PRO A 94 11.58 4.27 3.93
C PRO A 94 10.41 5.24 4.17
N THR A 95 10.70 6.37 4.82
CA THR A 95 9.73 7.44 5.04
C THR A 95 9.10 7.90 3.72
N GLY A 96 7.78 8.09 3.71
CA GLY A 96 7.03 8.50 2.54
C GLY A 96 6.61 7.37 1.60
N CYS A 97 6.96 6.11 1.89
CA CYS A 97 6.64 4.98 1.00
C CYS A 97 5.14 4.71 0.89
N ARG A 98 4.30 5.19 1.82
CA ARG A 98 2.84 5.16 1.73
C ARG A 98 2.23 6.31 0.92
N ALA A 99 3.03 7.27 0.46
CA ALA A 99 2.52 8.42 -0.29
C ALA A 99 1.90 8.00 -1.62
N HIS A 100 0.63 8.39 -1.81
CA HIS A 100 -0.14 8.03 -2.98
C HIS A 100 -1.22 9.06 -3.28
N VAL A 101 -1.74 9.00 -4.51
CA VAL A 101 -3.00 9.63 -4.90
C VAL A 101 -4.00 8.51 -5.19
N THR A 102 -5.15 8.50 -4.50
CA THR A 102 -6.23 7.55 -4.83
C THR A 102 -6.96 8.03 -6.08
N MET A 103 -7.05 7.17 -7.11
CA MET A 103 -7.69 7.49 -8.39
C MET A 103 -9.04 6.79 -8.57
N ALA A 104 -9.15 5.55 -8.13
CA ALA A 104 -10.40 4.79 -8.20
C ALA A 104 -10.52 3.80 -7.03
N LEU A 105 -11.76 3.50 -6.66
CA LEU A 105 -12.10 2.59 -5.57
C LEU A 105 -13.23 1.65 -6.01
N ALA A 106 -13.13 0.39 -5.59
CA ALA A 106 -14.25 -0.53 -5.65
C ALA A 106 -15.35 -0.11 -4.64
N THR A 107 -16.57 -0.60 -4.86
CA THR A 107 -17.72 -0.26 -4.01
C THR A 107 -17.47 -0.67 -2.56
N GLY A 108 -17.63 0.27 -1.62
CA GLY A 108 -17.48 0.01 -0.19
C GLY A 108 -16.02 0.04 0.32
N VAL A 109 -15.05 0.27 -0.56
CA VAL A 109 -13.64 0.39 -0.18
C VAL A 109 -13.33 1.82 0.28
N SER A 110 -12.60 1.94 1.39
CA SER A 110 -12.10 3.21 1.91
C SER A 110 -10.91 3.72 1.08
N PRO A 111 -10.76 5.04 0.85
CA PRO A 111 -9.56 5.59 0.21
C PRO A 111 -8.24 5.24 0.91
N ALA A 112 -8.27 4.99 2.23
CA ALA A 112 -7.07 4.61 2.99
C ALA A 112 -6.48 3.26 2.53
N GLU A 113 -7.30 2.40 1.94
CA GLU A 113 -6.89 1.09 1.41
C GLU A 113 -5.81 1.22 0.35
N THR A 114 -5.82 2.28 -0.47
CA THR A 114 -4.82 2.51 -1.52
C THR A 114 -3.41 2.62 -0.92
N GLY A 115 -3.29 3.27 0.23
CA GLY A 115 -2.02 3.37 0.95
C GLY A 115 -1.57 2.02 1.54
N LEU A 116 -2.51 1.19 2.01
CA LEU A 116 -2.21 -0.14 2.53
C LEU A 116 -1.77 -1.10 1.42
N ASP A 117 -2.47 -1.06 0.27
CA ASP A 117 -2.08 -1.79 -0.93
C ASP A 117 -0.67 -1.41 -1.39
N LEU A 118 -0.33 -0.12 -1.34
CA LEU A 118 1.02 0.36 -1.66
C LEU A 118 2.08 -0.17 -0.67
N LEU A 119 1.79 -0.18 0.64
CA LEU A 119 2.71 -0.74 1.64
C LEU A 119 2.99 -2.23 1.40
N ARG A 120 1.97 -3.00 0.97
CA ARG A 120 2.14 -4.41 0.61
C ARG A 120 3.06 -4.60 -0.60
N VAL A 121 2.94 -3.73 -1.60
CA VAL A 121 3.87 -3.71 -2.73
C VAL A 121 5.30 -3.37 -2.27
N VAL A 122 5.45 -2.36 -1.41
CA VAL A 122 6.77 -1.96 -0.87
C VAL A 122 7.42 -3.09 -0.08
N ASP A 123 6.68 -3.80 0.76
CA ASP A 123 7.19 -4.97 1.49
C ASP A 123 7.70 -6.05 0.53
N MET A 124 6.94 -6.35 -0.53
CA MET A 124 7.38 -7.33 -1.54
C MET A 124 8.66 -6.87 -2.23
N GLU A 125 8.76 -5.59 -2.61
CA GLU A 125 9.97 -5.01 -3.21
C GLU A 125 11.18 -5.09 -2.27
N LEU A 126 11.01 -4.72 -0.99
CA LEU A 126 12.08 -4.76 0.02
C LEU A 126 12.53 -6.19 0.36
N ASN A 127 11.65 -7.17 0.19
CA ASN A 127 11.97 -8.59 0.34
C ASN A 127 12.54 -9.22 -0.94
N ASN A 128 13.05 -8.42 -1.88
CA ASN A 128 13.59 -8.86 -3.17
C ASN A 128 12.60 -9.68 -4.01
N ARG A 129 11.30 -9.35 -3.91
CA ARG A 129 10.21 -9.98 -4.67
C ARG A 129 9.43 -8.92 -5.45
N PRO A 130 10.05 -8.27 -6.45
CA PRO A 130 9.36 -7.25 -7.25
C PRO A 130 8.25 -7.85 -8.14
N GLY A 131 8.13 -9.17 -8.27
CA GLY A 131 7.15 -9.80 -9.16
C GLY A 131 7.57 -9.84 -10.63
N ASP A 132 6.71 -10.41 -11.47
CA ASP A 132 7.05 -10.75 -12.85
C ASP A 132 6.72 -9.60 -13.79
N HIS A 133 7.63 -9.23 -14.69
CA HIS A 133 7.28 -8.37 -15.82
C HIS A 133 6.33 -9.10 -16.76
N VAL A 134 5.15 -8.52 -16.99
CA VAL A 134 4.10 -9.11 -17.83
C VAL A 134 3.81 -8.29 -19.09
N ALA A 135 4.22 -7.02 -19.13
CA ALA A 135 4.11 -6.18 -20.31
C ALA A 135 5.14 -5.04 -20.29
N ILE A 136 5.57 -4.62 -21.47
CA ILE A 136 6.23 -3.33 -21.71
C ILE A 136 5.20 -2.43 -22.37
N ILE A 137 5.01 -1.24 -21.83
CA ILE A 137 4.04 -0.27 -22.33
C ILE A 137 4.81 1.01 -22.67
N LYS A 138 4.26 1.89 -23.51
CA LYS A 138 4.88 3.18 -23.75
C LYS A 138 5.18 3.89 -22.42
N ASN A 139 6.42 4.35 -22.25
CA ASN A 139 6.93 5.05 -21.07
C ASN A 139 6.91 4.22 -19.76
N GLY A 140 6.96 2.89 -19.83
CA GLY A 140 7.09 2.09 -18.61
C GLY A 140 6.95 0.58 -18.81
N SER A 141 6.79 -0.12 -17.70
CA SER A 141 6.54 -1.57 -17.70
C SER A 141 5.50 -1.96 -16.65
N VAL A 142 4.86 -3.09 -16.84
CA VAL A 142 3.91 -3.65 -15.88
C VAL A 142 4.51 -4.89 -15.25
N ARG A 143 4.57 -4.89 -13.92
CA ARG A 143 4.84 -6.06 -13.10
C ARG A 143 3.55 -6.63 -12.51
N ARG A 144 3.51 -7.93 -12.34
CA ARG A 144 2.46 -8.67 -11.66
C ARG A 144 3.02 -9.27 -10.37
N LEU A 145 2.40 -8.92 -9.25
CA LEU A 145 2.69 -9.49 -7.94
C LEU A 145 1.54 -10.39 -7.51
N ILE A 146 1.87 -11.54 -6.95
CA ILE A 146 0.92 -12.44 -6.30
C ILE A 146 1.12 -12.26 -4.80
N ILE A 147 0.13 -11.70 -4.11
CA ILE A 147 0.24 -11.28 -2.71
C ILE A 147 -0.90 -11.91 -1.89
N PRO A 148 -0.64 -12.46 -0.69
CA PRO A 148 -1.70 -12.94 0.21
C PRO A 148 -2.75 -11.87 0.48
N LYS A 149 -4.04 -12.19 0.33
CA LYS A 149 -5.15 -11.28 0.59
C LYS A 149 -5.09 -10.77 2.04
N PRO A 150 -5.46 -9.51 2.30
CA PRO A 150 -5.68 -9.07 3.67
C PRO A 150 -6.84 -9.91 4.25
N HIS A 151 -6.61 -10.60 5.37
CA HIS A 151 -7.67 -11.39 6.00
C HIS A 151 -8.87 -10.50 6.32
N CYS A 152 -10.05 -10.87 5.82
CA CYS A 152 -11.29 -10.21 6.20
C CYS A 152 -11.63 -10.68 7.62
N ASN A 153 -11.47 -9.82 8.62
CA ASN A 153 -12.03 -10.09 9.95
C ASN A 153 -13.55 -9.97 9.89
N THR A 154 -14.22 -11.00 9.37
CA THR A 154 -15.62 -11.27 9.65
C THR A 154 -15.69 -12.50 10.57
N SER A 155 -15.78 -12.22 11.87
CA SER A 155 -16.12 -13.11 12.99
C SER A 155 -15.10 -14.21 13.39
N PRO A 156 -14.75 -14.32 14.70
CA PRO A 156 -13.94 -15.41 15.23
C PRO A 156 -14.84 -16.60 15.58
N GLU A 157 -15.42 -17.28 14.58
CA GLU A 157 -15.97 -18.61 14.80
C GLU A 157 -15.56 -19.54 13.66
N HIS A 158 -15.04 -20.70 14.06
CA HIS A 158 -14.54 -21.80 13.24
C HIS A 158 -13.12 -21.66 12.66
N CYS A 159 -12.12 -21.93 13.51
CA CYS A 159 -11.16 -23.01 13.24
C CYS A 159 -10.34 -23.35 14.50
N LEU A 160 -11.00 -23.92 15.52
CA LEU A 160 -10.31 -24.85 16.40
C LEU A 160 -10.12 -26.16 15.63
N VAL A 161 -9.08 -26.24 14.80
CA VAL A 161 -8.62 -27.55 14.32
C VAL A 161 -7.75 -28.13 15.43
N LYS A 162 -8.38 -28.96 16.26
CA LYS A 162 -7.68 -29.91 17.12
C LYS A 162 -6.77 -30.76 16.23
N VAL A 163 -5.48 -30.76 16.53
CA VAL A 163 -4.50 -31.67 15.93
C VAL A 163 -4.80 -33.09 16.42
N PRO A 164 -5.13 -34.07 15.55
CA PRO A 164 -5.10 -35.47 15.92
C PRO A 164 -3.71 -36.03 15.60
N ASN A 165 -3.12 -36.69 16.59
CA ASN A 165 -1.87 -37.45 16.46
C ASN A 165 -2.00 -38.61 15.46
N ASN A 166 -0.93 -38.80 14.67
CA ASN A 166 -0.48 -40.03 13.99
C ASN A 166 -1.44 -40.77 13.04
N LEU A 167 -1.10 -40.85 11.74
CA LEU A 167 -0.44 -42.01 11.09
C LEU A 167 -0.38 -41.82 9.55
N ASN A 168 0.79 -42.12 8.97
CA ASN A 168 1.08 -42.54 7.59
C ASN A 168 0.14 -42.11 6.45
N TYR A 169 0.60 -41.16 5.61
CA TYR A 169 0.12 -40.99 4.24
C TYR A 169 1.28 -40.71 3.28
N HIS A 170 1.33 -41.49 2.19
CA HIS A 170 2.25 -41.32 1.07
C HIS A 170 2.05 -39.97 0.36
N PRO A 171 3.11 -39.33 -0.17
CA PRO A 171 2.98 -38.03 -0.82
C PRO A 171 2.31 -38.20 -2.18
N ARG A 172 1.06 -37.77 -2.28
CA ARG A 172 0.41 -37.49 -3.57
C ARG A 172 0.90 -36.12 -4.02
N ASN A 173 1.75 -36.11 -5.04
CA ASN A 173 2.33 -34.91 -5.63
C ASN A 173 1.22 -33.97 -6.12
N ASN A 174 0.96 -32.89 -5.40
CA ASN A 174 -0.03 -31.89 -5.76
C ASN A 174 0.69 -30.53 -5.86
N ASN A 175 1.00 -30.11 -7.08
CA ASN A 175 1.76 -28.91 -7.45
C ASN A 175 1.03 -27.58 -7.16
N ASN A 176 0.08 -27.53 -6.21
CA ASN A 176 -0.76 -26.35 -5.96
C ASN A 176 -0.21 -25.40 -4.90
N ASN A 177 0.94 -25.71 -4.31
CA ASN A 177 1.61 -24.84 -3.34
C ASN A 177 2.84 -24.22 -3.99
N LEU A 178 2.81 -22.90 -4.18
CA LEU A 178 4.00 -22.15 -4.51
C LEU A 178 4.84 -22.02 -3.23
N TYR A 179 5.94 -22.76 -3.17
CA TYR A 179 6.98 -22.56 -2.16
C TYR A 179 7.69 -21.24 -2.47
N VAL A 180 7.13 -20.13 -2.01
CA VAL A 180 7.78 -18.81 -2.12
C VAL A 180 8.74 -18.65 -0.95
N ASN A 181 9.98 -19.12 -1.14
CA ASN A 181 11.18 -18.91 -0.31
C ASN A 181 10.96 -18.22 1.06
N GLY A 182 10.43 -18.94 2.05
CA GLY A 182 10.33 -18.47 3.45
C GLY A 182 8.95 -18.01 3.92
N ILE A 183 7.91 -18.04 3.08
CA ILE A 183 6.52 -17.92 3.55
C ILE A 183 6.02 -19.31 3.98
N SER A 184 5.36 -19.41 5.13
CA SER A 184 4.44 -20.55 5.40
C SER A 184 3.50 -20.70 4.20
N SER A 185 3.30 -21.92 3.69
CA SER A 185 2.58 -22.12 2.42
C SER A 185 1.17 -21.52 2.45
N VAL A 186 0.99 -20.33 1.87
CA VAL A 186 -0.34 -19.72 1.67
C VAL A 186 -0.91 -20.29 0.38
N PRO A 187 -2.12 -20.89 0.40
CA PRO A 187 -2.77 -21.37 -0.82
C PRO A 187 -2.94 -20.24 -1.84
N LEU A 188 -2.74 -20.53 -3.13
CA LEU A 188 -2.95 -19.54 -4.21
C LEU A 188 -4.37 -18.96 -4.21
N SER A 189 -5.38 -19.70 -3.73
CA SER A 189 -6.76 -19.23 -3.57
C SER A 189 -6.88 -18.04 -2.61
N ASP A 190 -5.95 -17.95 -1.65
CA ASP A 190 -5.90 -16.91 -0.63
C ASP A 190 -4.97 -15.76 -1.02
N CYS A 191 -4.39 -15.82 -2.22
CA CYS A 191 -3.65 -14.73 -2.82
C CYS A 191 -4.54 -13.91 -3.76
N GLU A 192 -4.14 -12.68 -4.00
CA GLU A 192 -4.66 -11.83 -5.05
C GLU A 192 -3.53 -11.36 -5.96
N THR A 193 -3.92 -10.90 -7.14
CA THR A 193 -2.99 -10.30 -8.09
C THR A 193 -3.02 -8.79 -7.95
N ILE A 194 -1.85 -8.18 -7.78
CA ILE A 194 -1.63 -6.74 -7.87
C ILE A 194 -0.79 -6.46 -9.11
N TYR A 195 -1.19 -5.46 -9.89
CA TYR A 195 -0.39 -4.96 -10.99
C TYR A 195 0.27 -3.64 -10.59
N VAL A 196 1.55 -3.53 -10.88
CA VAL A 196 2.31 -2.30 -10.68
C VAL A 196 2.79 -1.84 -12.05
N TYR A 197 2.39 -0.65 -12.44
CA TYR A 197 2.93 0.01 -13.62
C TYR A 197 4.04 0.94 -13.17
N ASP A 198 5.27 0.66 -13.55
CA ASP A 198 6.43 1.50 -13.27
C ASP A 198 6.70 2.42 -14.46
N LEU A 199 6.80 3.73 -14.20
CA LEU A 199 7.11 4.72 -15.22
C LEU A 199 8.61 4.72 -15.54
N ASP A 200 8.95 4.76 -16.83
CA ASP A 200 10.30 5.09 -17.28
C ASP A 200 10.58 6.56 -16.99
N PHE A 201 11.80 6.87 -16.54
CA PHE A 201 12.23 8.25 -16.23
C PHE A 201 11.24 9.01 -15.34
N PRO A 202 10.92 8.49 -14.13
CA PRO A 202 9.87 9.04 -13.26
C PRO A 202 10.10 10.51 -12.88
N HIS A 203 11.35 11.00 -13.00
CA HIS A 203 11.71 12.40 -12.76
C HIS A 203 11.03 13.39 -13.71
N HIS A 204 10.54 12.96 -14.87
CA HIS A 204 9.79 13.80 -15.81
C HIS A 204 8.32 14.00 -15.39
N TYR A 205 7.77 13.16 -14.52
CA TYR A 205 6.36 13.21 -14.11
C TYR A 205 6.24 13.89 -12.75
N ARG A 206 6.12 15.22 -12.78
CA ARG A 206 6.05 16.05 -11.59
C ARG A 206 4.68 16.72 -11.49
N VAL A 207 4.10 16.70 -10.30
CA VAL A 207 2.81 17.34 -10.01
C VAL A 207 2.96 18.19 -8.76
N THR A 208 2.35 19.37 -8.77
CA THR A 208 2.39 20.32 -7.66
C THR A 208 1.09 20.29 -6.89
N PHE A 209 1.18 20.14 -5.57
CA PHE A 209 0.05 20.16 -4.63
C PHE A 209 0.23 21.30 -3.62
N ALA A 210 -0.88 21.92 -3.20
CA ALA A 210 -0.87 22.84 -2.07
C ALA A 210 -1.13 22.08 -0.76
N ALA A 211 -0.33 22.32 0.28
CA ALA A 211 -0.64 21.81 1.60
C ALA A 211 -1.89 22.48 2.17
N SER A 212 -2.84 21.69 2.64
CA SER A 212 -4.14 22.12 3.15
C SER A 212 -4.62 21.18 4.26
N TYR A 213 -5.65 21.61 5.00
CA TYR A 213 -6.36 20.80 5.99
C TYR A 213 -7.49 19.98 5.35
#